data_AF-A0A7S0FIF0-F1
#
_entry.id   AF-A0A7S0FIF0-F1
#
_cell.length_a   1.000
_cell.length_b   1.000
_cell.length_c   1.000
_cell.angle_alpha   90.00
_cell.angle_beta   90.00
_cell.angle_gamma   90.00
#
_symmetry.space_group_name_H-M   'P 1'
#
loop_
_entity.id
_entity.type
_entity.pdbx_description
1 polymer ?
#
loop_
_entity_poly.entity_id
_entity_poly.type
_entity_poly.pdbx_seq_one_letter_code
_entity_poly.pdbx_strand_id
1 'polypeptide(L)'
;MDSFVFPLVMEHHNEKINASGQDLGGEMLFGRRVGFSGTPSDLLPEELGQCQFDEGVDGQIYNYLTSEAIVKNRIVGTDWSVKSLLDDMIRADPPFHVL
;
A
#
# COMPACT_ATOMS: atom_id res chain seq x y z
N MET A 1 15.25 10.50 24.20
CA MET A 1 13.79 10.55 24.46
C MET A 1 13.14 10.22 23.14
N ASP A 2 12.94 8.93 22.87
CA ASP A 2 12.35 8.47 21.62
C ASP A 2 10.84 8.40 21.81
N SER A 3 10.10 9.37 21.25
CA SER A 3 8.65 9.32 21.28
C SER A 3 8.16 8.39 20.17
N PHE A 4 7.64 7.23 20.55
CA PHE A 4 6.96 6.34 19.61
C PHE A 4 5.60 6.94 19.25
N VAL A 5 5.40 7.22 17.96
CA VAL A 5 4.14 7.78 17.42
C VAL A 5 3.05 6.69 17.29
N PHE A 6 3.45 5.41 17.27
CA PHE A 6 2.55 4.25 17.22
C PHE A 6 2.87 3.27 18.35
N PRO A 7 1.90 2.45 18.83
CA PRO A 7 2.13 1.47 19.87
C PRO A 7 3.22 0.47 19.46
N LEU A 8 4.12 0.10 20.39
CA LEU A 8 4.96 -1.09 20.20
C LEU A 8 4.04 -2.30 20.07
N VAL A 9 3.84 -2.79 18.86
CA VAL A 9 3.25 -4.10 18.64
C VAL A 9 4.24 -5.14 19.18
N MET A 10 3.76 -6.06 20.02
CA MET A 10 4.59 -7.04 20.72
C MET A 10 5.41 -7.88 19.74
N GLU A 11 6.75 -7.85 19.86
CA GLU A 11 7.66 -8.62 19.01
C GLU A 11 7.51 -10.16 19.19
N HIS A 12 6.93 -10.61 20.31
CA HIS A 12 6.88 -12.01 20.69
C HIS A 12 5.52 -12.45 21.26
N HIS A 13 4.98 -13.54 20.70
CA HIS A 13 3.79 -14.26 21.18
C HIS A 13 4.14 -15.76 21.25
N ASN A 14 3.65 -16.47 22.27
CA ASN A 14 3.89 -17.92 22.47
C ASN A 14 3.28 -18.78 21.35
N GLU A 15 2.19 -18.32 20.74
CA GLU A 15 1.62 -18.90 19.53
C GLU A 15 1.53 -17.81 18.47
N LYS A 16 2.17 -18.07 17.33
CA LYS A 16 2.06 -17.22 16.14
C LYS A 16 1.19 -17.99 15.16
N ILE A 17 -0.04 -17.54 14.97
CA ILE A 17 -0.88 -18.06 13.88
C ILE A 17 -0.28 -17.50 12.59
N ASN A 18 0.44 -18.34 11.85
CA ASN A 18 0.88 -18.02 10.49
C ASN A 18 -0.05 -18.70 9.49
N ALA A 19 -0.40 -17.97 8.45
CA ALA A 19 -1.06 -18.50 7.28
C ALA A 19 -0.37 -17.87 6.07
N SER A 20 0.00 -18.69 5.09
CA SER A 20 0.51 -18.19 3.82
C SER A 20 -0.64 -17.52 3.03
N GLY A 21 -0.30 -16.70 2.04
CA GLY A 21 -1.29 -16.16 1.11
C GLY A 21 -2.10 -17.27 0.41
N GLN A 22 -1.50 -18.45 0.22
CA GLN A 22 -2.17 -19.63 -0.32
C GLN A 22 -3.13 -20.26 0.68
N ASP A 23 -2.79 -20.34 1.97
CA ASP A 23 -3.70 -20.86 3.00
C ASP A 23 -4.95 -19.98 3.12
N LEU A 24 -4.77 -18.65 3.06
CA LEU A 24 -5.85 -17.66 3.10
C LEU A 24 -6.66 -17.60 1.79
N GLY A 25 -6.02 -17.85 0.65
CA GLY A 25 -6.65 -17.83 -0.67
C GLY A 25 -7.27 -19.18 -1.09
N GLY A 26 -6.86 -20.28 -0.46
CA GLY A 26 -7.35 -21.63 -0.75
C GLY A 26 -8.77 -21.87 -0.23
N GLU A 27 -9.41 -22.93 -0.71
CA GLU A 27 -10.80 -23.25 -0.38
C GLU A 27 -11.02 -23.78 1.04
N MET A 28 -9.93 -24.11 1.74
CA MET A 28 -9.98 -24.76 3.06
C MET A 28 -10.51 -23.82 4.16
N LEU A 29 -10.20 -22.52 4.09
CA LEU A 29 -10.52 -21.56 5.15
C LEU A 29 -11.75 -20.69 4.84
N PHE A 30 -12.00 -20.34 3.58
CA PHE A 30 -13.06 -19.39 3.20
C PHE A 30 -13.77 -19.79 1.90
N GLY A 31 -15.11 -19.88 1.93
CA GLY A 31 -15.93 -20.20 0.75
C GLY A 31 -16.13 -19.04 -0.25
N ARG A 32 -15.74 -17.81 0.11
CA ARG A 32 -15.83 -16.63 -0.75
C ARG A 32 -14.62 -15.74 -0.55
N ARG A 33 -13.98 -15.34 -1.65
CA ARG A 33 -12.66 -14.71 -1.69
C ARG A 33 -12.75 -13.36 -2.41
N VAL A 34 -12.06 -12.36 -1.90
CA VAL A 34 -11.87 -11.07 -2.57
C VAL A 34 -10.36 -10.92 -2.77
N GLY A 35 -9.91 -11.05 -4.01
CA GLY A 35 -8.52 -10.83 -4.37
C GLY A 35 -8.20 -9.34 -4.34
N PHE A 36 -7.11 -8.95 -3.69
CA PHE A 36 -6.55 -7.61 -3.80
C PHE A 36 -5.27 -7.69 -4.63
N SER A 37 -5.23 -6.97 -5.75
CA SER A 37 -4.13 -7.02 -6.74
C SER A 37 -2.88 -6.24 -6.32
N GLY A 38 -2.60 -6.15 -5.01
CA GLY A 38 -1.49 -5.38 -4.47
C GLY A 38 -0.18 -6.15 -4.31
N THR A 39 -0.21 -7.48 -4.39
CA THR A 39 0.99 -8.31 -4.29
C THR A 39 1.48 -8.71 -5.70
N PRO A 40 2.71 -8.33 -6.09
CA PRO A 40 3.25 -8.54 -7.44
C PRO A 40 3.77 -9.99 -7.59
N SER A 41 2.94 -10.98 -7.33
CA SER A 41 3.40 -12.38 -7.35
C SER A 41 2.25 -13.32 -7.66
N ASP A 42 2.54 -14.32 -8.50
CA ASP A 42 1.69 -15.44 -8.94
C ASP A 42 1.16 -16.35 -7.81
N LEU A 43 1.08 -15.86 -6.58
CA LEU A 43 0.49 -16.51 -5.41
C LEU A 43 -1.05 -16.42 -5.41
N LEU A 44 -1.65 -16.31 -6.59
CA LEU A 44 -3.08 -16.51 -6.73
C LEU A 44 -3.35 -18.02 -6.63
N PRO A 45 -4.26 -18.46 -5.76
CA PRO A 45 -4.75 -19.84 -5.75
C PRO A 45 -5.11 -20.30 -7.16
N GLU A 46 -4.79 -21.56 -7.52
CA GLU A 46 -5.06 -22.11 -8.86
C GLU A 46 -6.53 -21.95 -9.26
N GLU A 47 -7.45 -21.95 -8.29
CA GLU A 47 -8.88 -21.83 -8.51
C GLU A 47 -9.32 -20.41 -8.96
N LEU A 48 -8.47 -19.39 -8.75
CA LEU A 48 -8.73 -18.03 -9.25
C LEU A 48 -8.33 -17.86 -10.73
N GLY A 49 -7.67 -18.85 -11.32
CA GLY A 49 -7.22 -18.82 -12.71
C GLY A 49 -6.05 -17.86 -12.94
N GLN A 50 -5.79 -17.56 -14.21
CA GLN A 50 -4.70 -16.67 -14.60
C GLN A 50 -5.09 -15.20 -14.41
N CYS A 51 -4.18 -14.41 -13.85
CA CYS A 51 -4.31 -12.97 -13.81
C CYS A 51 -4.42 -12.42 -15.24
N GLN A 52 -5.51 -11.72 -15.54
CA GLN A 52 -5.69 -11.03 -16.81
C GLN A 52 -5.30 -9.57 -16.62
N PHE A 53 -4.28 -9.15 -17.36
CA PHE A 53 -3.89 -7.74 -17.42
C PHE A 53 -4.81 -7.01 -18.40
N ASP A 54 -5.37 -5.89 -17.95
CA ASP A 54 -6.19 -5.04 -18.81
C ASP A 54 -5.30 -4.26 -19.79
N GLU A 55 -5.66 -4.25 -21.06
CA GLU A 55 -4.83 -3.67 -22.12
C GLU A 55 -4.71 -2.16 -21.92
N GLY A 56 -3.48 -1.67 -21.87
CA GLY A 56 -3.20 -0.24 -21.69
C GLY A 56 -3.40 0.28 -20.26
N VAL A 57 -3.68 -0.59 -19.27
CA VAL A 57 -3.82 -0.18 -17.87
C VAL A 57 -2.57 0.53 -17.36
N ASP A 58 -1.39 0.02 -17.69
CA ASP A 58 -0.12 0.66 -17.32
C ASP A 58 0.01 2.04 -17.95
N GLY A 59 -0.34 2.18 -19.24
CA GLY A 59 -0.31 3.45 -19.95
C GLY A 59 -1.25 4.48 -19.33
N GLN A 60 -2.43 4.04 -18.89
CA GLN A 60 -3.37 4.89 -18.15
C GLN A 60 -2.77 5.30 -16.81
N ILE A 61 -2.22 4.36 -16.03
CA ILE A 61 -1.55 4.64 -14.75
C ILE A 61 -0.45 5.68 -14.96
N TYR A 62 0.43 5.51 -15.95
CA TYR A 62 1.48 6.48 -16.26
C TYR A 62 0.91 7.84 -16.65
N ASN A 63 -0.10 7.88 -17.52
CA ASN A 63 -0.75 9.13 -17.92
C ASN A 63 -1.36 9.88 -16.73
N TYR A 64 -2.00 9.17 -15.80
CA TYR A 64 -2.54 9.75 -14.57
C TYR A 64 -1.43 10.26 -13.65
N LEU A 65 -0.42 9.44 -13.38
CA LEU A 65 0.67 9.77 -12.46
C LEU A 65 1.59 10.90 -12.97
N THR A 66 1.64 11.10 -14.29
CA THR A 66 2.47 12.15 -14.93
C THR A 66 1.68 13.40 -15.30
N SER A 67 0.34 13.37 -15.23
CA SER A 67 -0.50 14.53 -15.53
C SER A 67 -0.47 15.55 -14.40
N GLU A 68 0.11 16.73 -14.65
CA GLU A 68 0.12 17.86 -13.69
C GLU A 68 -1.28 18.44 -13.39
N ALA A 69 -2.28 18.10 -14.22
CA ALA A 69 -3.67 18.44 -13.99
C ALA A 69 -4.31 17.59 -12.87
N ILE A 70 -3.74 16.41 -12.60
CA ILE A 70 -4.28 15.44 -11.66
C ILE A 70 -3.37 15.29 -10.45
N VAL A 71 -2.06 15.10 -10.69
CA VAL A 71 -1.06 14.90 -9.64
C VAL A 71 -0.28 16.19 -9.42
N LYS A 72 -0.16 16.60 -8.16
CA LYS A 72 0.76 17.66 -7.73
C LYS A 72 1.97 17.04 -7.05
N ASN A 73 3.15 17.50 -7.44
CA ASN A 73 4.40 17.15 -6.79
C ASN A 73 5.06 18.40 -6.20
N ARG A 74 5.91 18.20 -5.20
CA ARG A 74 6.71 19.27 -4.60
C ARG A 74 8.12 18.75 -4.37
N ILE A 75 9.11 19.48 -4.87
CA ILE A 75 10.51 19.20 -4.58
C ILE A 75 10.79 19.65 -3.15
N VAL A 76 11.28 18.71 -2.33
CA VAL A 76 11.77 19.03 -0.99
C VAL A 76 13.27 19.25 -1.11
N GLY A 77 13.77 20.40 -0.64
CA GLY A 77 15.19 20.77 -0.74
C GLY A 77 16.12 19.76 -0.02
N THR A 78 17.42 19.92 -0.19
CA THR A 78 18.43 18.97 0.33
C THR A 78 18.50 18.91 1.86
N ASP A 79 18.11 19.97 2.55
CA ASP A 79 18.23 20.11 4.01
C ASP A 79 17.01 19.58 4.78
N TRP A 80 16.25 18.69 4.14
CA TRP A 80 15.05 18.13 4.75
C TRP A 80 15.36 17.17 5.89
N SER A 81 14.44 17.11 6.85
CA SER A 81 14.39 16.08 7.87
C SER A 81 12.99 15.49 7.92
N VAL A 82 12.83 14.30 8.51
CA VAL A 82 11.51 13.70 8.74
C VAL A 82 10.59 14.67 9.48
N LYS A 83 11.11 15.36 10.50
CA LYS A 83 10.34 16.33 11.27
C LYS A 83 9.90 17.52 10.42
N SER A 84 10.81 18.13 9.65
CA SER A 84 10.45 19.30 8.82
C SER A 84 9.44 18.92 7.73
N LEU A 85 9.55 17.71 7.16
CA LEU A 85 8.57 17.21 6.20
C LEU A 85 7.19 17.04 6.83
N LEU A 86 7.11 16.43 8.02
CA LEU A 86 5.84 16.28 8.75
C LEU A 86 5.25 17.63 9.16
N ASP A 87 6.08 18.55 9.64
CA ASP A 87 5.65 19.92 9.98
C ASP A 87 5.09 20.64 8.74
N ASP A 88 5.71 20.49 7.58
CA ASP A 88 5.22 21.04 6.32
C ASP A 88 3.89 20.42 5.89
N MET A 89 3.71 19.10 6.07
CA MET A 89 2.46 18.41 5.74
C MET A 89 1.30 18.88 6.62
N ILE A 90 1.55 19.05 7.91
CA ILE A 90 0.55 19.53 8.87
C ILE A 90 0.14 20.98 8.58
N ARG A 91 1.08 21.80 8.08
CA ARG A 91 0.84 23.22 7.76
C ARG A 91 0.32 23.46 6.34
N ALA A 92 0.13 22.42 5.53
CA ALA A 92 -0.30 22.57 4.16
C ALA A 92 -1.68 23.25 4.06
N ASP A 93 -1.78 24.22 3.15
CA ASP A 93 -3.03 24.88 2.80
C ASP A 93 -3.18 24.88 1.26
N PRO A 94 -4.19 24.20 0.69
CA PRO A 94 -5.19 23.40 1.39
C PRO A 94 -4.57 22.15 2.07
N PRO A 95 -5.23 21.60 3.12
CA PRO A 95 -4.77 20.38 3.76
C PRO A 95 -4.71 19.22 2.77
N PHE A 96 -3.67 18.39 2.90
CA PHE A 96 -3.62 17.12 2.17
C PHE A 96 -4.77 16.23 2.66
N HIS A 97 -5.60 15.76 1.72
CA HIS A 97 -6.66 14.80 1.99
C HIS A 97 -6.27 13.44 1.41
N VAL A 98 -6.53 12.39 2.18
CA VAL A 98 -6.57 11.03 1.62
C VAL A 98 -7.93 10.89 0.96
N LEU A 99 -7.94 10.42 -0.30
CA LEU A 99 -9.14 10.19 -1.11
C LEU A 99 -10.19 9.36 -0.38
#